data_AF-A0A3D4ZY04-F1
#
_entry.id   AF-A0A3D4ZY04-F1
#
_cell.length_a   1.000
_cell.length_b   1.000
_cell.length_c   1.000
_cell.angle_alpha   90.00
_cell.angle_beta   90.00
_cell.angle_gamma   90.00
#
_symmetry.space_group_name_H-M   'P 1'
#
loop_
_entity.id
_entity.type
_entity.pdbx_description
1 polymer ?
#
loop_
_entity_poly.entity_id
_entity_poly.type
_entity_poly.pdbx_seq_one_letter_code
_entity_poly.pdbx_strand_id
1 'polypeptide(L)'
;MARTRFDLPPYPLEEKVSDLFADLRAGVDFAPTGIDREVYLDIAERITRQALPWQDEQGAIINPVLKRETFTTSARFVGALGGCIWGGRCDDLIDACCLSMDYCCELMAGVIVPEGGVGGPEFYTKELMFAFFGLLARVDPARHARWARLLGSYDPWARYPSWLEWRDHNFPVYALCGEQLRTFAGIADASDAIDAMLDNQFKFISPWGLYRDPYDPFTYDLTDRQQLGMLPRFGYIGRHAEWIDEATRRGALTQLLFTSVTGQMPYGGRSNQYHIMEAMAACICEMEARRYKDTRPEYAGAFKRAAHLAVQSVMPWIMDYDPAYIIKNRFDRELMHGDTRADGSPYTAYALLIASILGIAYQLADESILEAPAPIDRGGYVMQLWPAFHRTFATCGPYHVEIDNAGQPTHDATGLGRFHKRGVRPETALSMSIPTDPVVRMSIDPSPVHAAIGPYVEWGKKHVPLAEMADSRHCRGIHAAELTVEEETPERVAFTLRYSGDLTGAEAILERYELTAEGLSITPTIEGGTLSRFVVPLLVTDGAGKSSIERLEDGFRVTYEGAVYGVRIDDVTGIDIVLDHKQRPNINGFYQLGKFVGDVGGRTFRLTLEE
;
A
#
# COMPACT_ATOMS: atom_id res chain seq x y z
N MET A 1 -0.38 9.02 -38.96
CA MET A 1 0.08 8.62 -37.61
C MET A 1 -0.06 7.11 -37.54
N ALA A 2 1.04 6.38 -37.32
CA ALA A 2 0.95 4.95 -37.01
C ALA A 2 0.07 4.82 -35.76
N ARG A 3 -0.98 4.01 -35.81
CA ARG A 3 -1.79 3.72 -34.61
C ARG A 3 -0.83 3.15 -33.57
N THR A 4 -0.55 3.91 -32.51
CA THR A 4 0.07 3.35 -31.31
C THR A 4 -0.79 2.18 -30.89
N ARG A 5 -0.20 0.99 -30.87
CA ARG A 5 -0.91 -0.23 -30.54
C ARG A 5 -0.88 -0.36 -29.03
N PHE A 6 -2.03 -0.13 -28.38
CA PHE A 6 -2.20 -0.18 -26.92
C PHE A 6 -2.34 -1.63 -26.43
N ASP A 7 -1.46 -2.50 -26.91
CA ASP A 7 -1.52 -3.93 -26.61
C ASP A 7 -0.58 -4.24 -25.45
N LEU A 8 -1.14 -4.81 -24.39
CA LEU A 8 -0.35 -5.43 -23.34
C LEU A 8 0.17 -6.80 -23.82
N PRO A 9 1.39 -7.22 -23.44
CA PRO A 9 1.86 -8.59 -23.69
C PRO A 9 0.93 -9.61 -22.99
N PRO A 10 1.05 -10.93 -23.20
CA PRO A 10 0.32 -11.91 -22.41
C PRO A 10 0.52 -11.70 -20.90
N TYR A 11 -0.54 -11.90 -20.10
CA TYR A 11 -0.44 -11.77 -18.64
C TYR A 11 0.47 -12.87 -18.08
N PRO A 12 1.62 -12.53 -17.45
CA PRO A 12 2.59 -13.54 -17.05
C PRO A 12 2.12 -14.52 -15.97
N LEU A 13 1.04 -14.18 -15.24
CA LEU A 13 0.53 -14.99 -14.12
C LEU A 13 -0.82 -15.65 -14.43
N GLU A 14 -1.29 -15.64 -15.69
CA GLU A 14 -2.60 -16.18 -16.06
C GLU A 14 -2.75 -17.66 -15.66
N GLU A 15 -1.76 -18.49 -15.98
CA GLU A 15 -1.74 -19.92 -15.62
C GLU A 15 -1.68 -20.13 -14.11
N LYS A 16 -0.75 -19.45 -13.41
CA LYS A 16 -0.63 -19.52 -11.95
C LYS A 16 -1.94 -19.15 -11.23
N VAL A 17 -2.59 -18.08 -11.66
CA VAL A 17 -3.89 -17.67 -11.09
C VAL A 17 -4.96 -18.71 -11.39
N SER A 18 -5.05 -19.18 -12.63
CA SER A 18 -6.02 -20.22 -13.01
C SER A 18 -5.86 -21.49 -12.17
N ASP A 19 -4.62 -21.96 -11.98
CA ASP A 19 -4.33 -23.17 -11.22
C ASP A 19 -4.63 -23.01 -9.72
N LEU A 20 -4.29 -21.85 -9.14
CA LEU A 20 -4.62 -21.53 -7.75
C LEU A 20 -6.13 -21.54 -7.53
N PHE A 21 -6.90 -20.95 -8.46
CA PHE A 21 -8.36 -20.89 -8.38
C PHE A 21 -9.03 -22.25 -8.61
N ALA A 22 -8.46 -23.10 -9.47
CA ALA A 22 -8.98 -24.44 -9.73
C ALA A 22 -9.03 -25.32 -8.47
N ASP A 23 -8.13 -25.08 -7.52
CA ASP A 23 -7.99 -25.88 -6.30
C ASP A 23 -8.09 -25.03 -5.01
N LEU A 24 -8.67 -23.82 -5.12
CA LEU A 24 -8.71 -22.81 -4.04
C LEU A 24 -9.49 -23.24 -2.80
N ARG A 25 -10.43 -24.17 -2.96
CA ARG A 25 -11.28 -24.67 -1.87
C ARG A 25 -10.73 -25.93 -1.21
N ALA A 26 -9.73 -26.59 -1.81
CA ALA A 26 -9.23 -27.84 -1.27
C ALA A 26 -8.40 -27.59 -0.02
N GLY A 27 -8.80 -28.23 1.09
CA GLY A 27 -8.04 -28.20 2.34
C GLY A 27 -8.01 -26.85 3.06
N VAL A 28 -8.79 -25.85 2.63
CA VAL A 28 -8.82 -24.53 3.27
C VAL A 28 -9.85 -24.50 4.39
N ASP A 29 -9.39 -24.27 5.62
CA ASP A 29 -10.25 -23.88 6.73
C ASP A 29 -10.58 -22.39 6.60
N PHE A 30 -11.81 -22.10 6.19
CA PHE A 30 -12.27 -20.75 5.86
C PHE A 30 -13.48 -20.38 6.70
N ALA A 31 -13.39 -19.22 7.34
CA ALA A 31 -14.50 -18.53 7.96
C ALA A 31 -14.63 -17.12 7.36
N PRO A 32 -15.84 -16.71 6.90
CA PRO A 32 -16.09 -15.33 6.50
C PRO A 32 -15.75 -14.36 7.63
N THR A 33 -15.31 -13.14 7.28
CA THR A 33 -14.99 -12.13 8.31
C THR A 33 -16.21 -11.69 9.11
N GLY A 34 -17.41 -11.79 8.54
CA GLY A 34 -18.63 -11.20 9.09
C GLY A 34 -18.73 -9.69 8.89
N ILE A 35 -17.79 -9.08 8.16
CA ILE A 35 -17.85 -7.69 7.72
C ILE A 35 -18.89 -7.57 6.60
N ASP A 36 -19.65 -6.49 6.64
CA ASP A 36 -20.49 -6.03 5.53
C ASP A 36 -20.04 -4.63 5.10
N ARG A 37 -20.68 -4.08 4.07
CA ARG A 37 -20.35 -2.74 3.58
C ARG A 37 -20.52 -1.62 4.62
N GLU A 38 -21.34 -1.76 5.66
CA GLU A 38 -21.59 -0.69 6.63
C GLU A 38 -20.32 -0.34 7.41
N VAL A 39 -19.42 -1.31 7.60
CA VAL A 39 -18.12 -1.09 8.21
C VAL A 39 -17.29 -0.04 7.47
N TYR A 40 -17.43 0.07 6.14
CA TYR A 40 -16.77 1.12 5.37
C TYR A 40 -17.24 2.52 5.81
N LEU A 41 -18.55 2.69 6.06
CA LEU A 41 -19.10 3.95 6.55
C LEU A 41 -18.81 4.19 8.03
N ASP A 42 -18.73 3.15 8.87
CA ASP A 42 -18.34 3.30 10.27
C ASP A 42 -16.96 3.96 10.40
N ILE A 43 -15.99 3.48 9.62
CA ILE A 43 -14.63 4.01 9.58
C ILE A 43 -14.61 5.42 8.97
N ALA A 44 -15.30 5.62 7.83
CA ALA A 44 -15.34 6.91 7.16
C ALA A 44 -15.98 8.01 8.03
N GLU A 45 -17.06 7.67 8.73
CA GLU A 45 -17.76 8.57 9.66
C GLU A 45 -16.87 8.92 10.85
N ARG A 46 -16.16 7.93 11.44
CA ARG A 46 -15.24 8.16 12.56
C ARG A 46 -14.17 9.19 12.21
N ILE A 47 -13.52 9.04 11.07
CA ILE A 47 -12.49 9.99 10.61
C ILE A 47 -13.12 11.36 10.29
N THR A 48 -14.23 11.40 9.57
CA THR A 48 -14.89 12.64 9.16
C THR A 48 -15.33 13.47 10.38
N ARG A 49 -15.91 12.82 11.39
CA ARG A 49 -16.30 13.48 12.64
C ARG A 49 -15.11 13.99 13.43
N GLN A 50 -13.99 13.26 13.44
CA GLN A 50 -12.74 13.75 14.04
C GLN A 50 -12.21 15.01 13.33
N ALA A 51 -12.47 15.15 12.03
CA ALA A 51 -12.02 16.28 11.23
C ALA A 51 -12.93 17.53 11.33
N LEU A 52 -14.17 17.40 11.79
CA LEU A 52 -15.12 18.51 11.88
C LEU A 52 -14.57 19.73 12.64
N PRO A 53 -13.89 19.61 13.80
CA PRO A 53 -13.32 20.75 14.50
C PRO A 53 -12.17 21.45 13.77
N TRP A 54 -11.71 20.91 12.65
CA TRP A 54 -10.63 21.48 11.83
C TRP A 54 -11.16 22.44 10.76
N GLN A 55 -12.48 22.49 10.54
CA GLN A 55 -13.10 23.40 9.59
C GLN A 55 -13.08 24.85 10.11
N ASP A 56 -12.58 25.78 9.29
CA ASP A 56 -12.67 27.22 9.57
C ASP A 56 -14.00 27.83 9.10
N GLU A 57 -14.16 29.14 9.30
CA GLU A 57 -15.38 29.85 8.93
C GLU A 57 -15.62 29.95 7.41
N GLN A 58 -14.57 29.78 6.59
CA GLN A 58 -14.65 29.75 5.14
C GLN A 58 -14.96 28.36 4.59
N GLY A 59 -14.77 27.30 5.39
CA GLY A 59 -14.93 25.92 4.98
C GLY A 59 -13.62 25.21 4.63
N ALA A 60 -12.47 25.84 4.82
CA ALA A 60 -11.19 25.18 4.66
C ALA A 60 -10.90 24.28 5.88
N ILE A 61 -10.20 23.17 5.65
CA ILE A 61 -9.84 22.22 6.70
C ILE A 61 -8.38 22.44 7.10
N ILE A 62 -8.21 22.91 8.33
CA ILE A 62 -6.93 23.36 8.88
C ILE A 62 -6.25 22.20 9.60
N ASN A 63 -5.03 21.84 9.15
CA ASN A 63 -4.26 20.80 9.80
C ASN A 63 -4.01 21.16 11.29
N PRO A 64 -4.39 20.29 12.25
CA PRO A 64 -4.36 20.62 13.67
C PRO A 64 -2.94 20.71 14.23
N VAL A 65 -1.93 20.15 13.55
CA VAL A 65 -0.51 20.25 13.95
C VAL A 65 0.14 21.46 13.27
N LEU A 66 0.00 21.58 11.94
CA LEU A 66 0.64 22.66 11.16
C LEU A 66 -0.07 24.02 11.25
N LYS A 67 -1.32 24.06 11.74
CA LYS A 67 -2.15 25.27 11.87
C LYS A 67 -2.37 26.02 10.55
N ARG A 68 -2.36 25.29 9.44
CA ARG A 68 -2.68 25.78 8.08
C ARG A 68 -3.40 24.71 7.28
N GLU A 69 -4.07 25.11 6.20
CA GLU A 69 -4.52 24.16 5.20
C GLU A 69 -3.31 23.49 4.51
N THR A 70 -3.42 22.19 4.30
CA THR A 70 -2.50 21.39 3.49
C THR A 70 -3.20 20.92 2.21
N PHE A 71 -2.41 20.64 1.19
CA PHE A 71 -2.87 20.28 -0.14
C PHE A 71 -3.92 19.19 -0.08
N THR A 72 -5.01 19.39 -0.82
CA THR A 72 -6.13 18.46 -1.00
C THR A 72 -7.00 18.17 0.23
N THR A 73 -6.64 18.65 1.43
CA THR A 73 -7.35 18.30 2.68
C THR A 73 -8.83 18.69 2.64
N SER A 74 -9.15 19.93 2.24
CA SER A 74 -10.54 20.40 2.19
C SER A 74 -11.39 19.63 1.17
N ALA A 75 -10.84 19.35 -0.01
CA ALA A 75 -11.54 18.54 -1.01
C ALA A 75 -11.78 17.12 -0.49
N ARG A 76 -10.81 16.50 0.16
CA ARG A 76 -10.96 15.15 0.74
C ARG A 76 -11.97 15.11 1.88
N PHE A 77 -12.10 16.18 2.66
CA PHE A 77 -13.20 16.31 3.64
C PHE A 77 -14.57 16.34 2.95
N VAL A 78 -14.69 17.10 1.85
CA VAL A 78 -15.91 17.12 1.04
C VAL A 78 -16.25 15.73 0.53
N GLY A 79 -15.29 15.01 -0.07
CA GLY A 79 -15.52 13.66 -0.58
C GLY A 79 -15.85 12.65 0.53
N ALA A 80 -15.15 12.69 1.65
CA ALA A 80 -15.39 11.83 2.81
C ALA A 80 -16.79 12.02 3.42
N LEU A 81 -17.15 13.28 3.71
CA LEU A 81 -18.45 13.60 4.30
C LEU A 81 -19.59 13.40 3.28
N GLY A 82 -19.37 13.78 2.02
CA GLY A 82 -20.29 13.54 0.93
C GLY A 82 -20.58 12.05 0.70
N GLY A 83 -19.55 11.20 0.82
CA GLY A 83 -19.69 9.74 0.77
C GLY A 83 -20.55 9.19 1.92
N CYS A 84 -20.35 9.70 3.15
CA CYS A 84 -21.18 9.34 4.31
C CYS A 84 -22.65 9.76 4.10
N ILE A 85 -22.89 10.98 3.61
CA ILE A 85 -24.22 11.52 3.33
C ILE A 85 -24.92 10.71 2.23
N TRP A 86 -24.19 10.36 1.16
CA TRP A 86 -24.71 9.48 0.12
C TRP A 86 -25.08 8.09 0.68
N GLY A 87 -24.29 7.59 1.63
CA GLY A 87 -24.59 6.37 2.37
C GLY A 87 -25.78 6.46 3.33
N GLY A 88 -26.36 7.65 3.53
CA GLY A 88 -27.48 7.87 4.45
C GLY A 88 -27.05 8.17 5.89
N ARG A 89 -25.80 8.63 6.10
CA ARG A 89 -25.24 8.99 7.41
C ARG A 89 -24.83 10.47 7.46
N CYS A 90 -24.55 10.98 8.66
CA CYS A 90 -24.07 12.35 8.85
C CYS A 90 -25.01 13.45 8.31
N ASP A 91 -26.34 13.22 8.32
CA ASP A 91 -27.33 14.24 7.94
C ASP A 91 -27.21 15.51 8.82
N ASP A 92 -26.74 15.34 10.06
CA ASP A 92 -26.45 16.43 11.00
C ASP A 92 -25.28 17.33 10.57
N LEU A 93 -24.48 16.90 9.58
CA LEU A 93 -23.28 17.59 9.09
C LEU A 93 -23.42 18.11 7.65
N ILE A 94 -24.63 18.08 7.06
CA ILE A 94 -24.85 18.56 5.69
C ILE A 94 -24.36 20.00 5.51
N ASP A 95 -24.66 20.90 6.44
CA ASP A 95 -24.24 22.30 6.33
C ASP A 95 -22.72 22.47 6.33
N ALA A 96 -22.02 21.68 7.17
CA ALA A 96 -20.55 21.65 7.19
C ALA A 96 -20.00 21.13 5.85
N CYS A 97 -20.57 20.07 5.29
CA CYS A 97 -20.20 19.57 3.96
C CYS A 97 -20.38 20.64 2.89
N CYS A 98 -21.53 21.33 2.91
CA CYS A 98 -21.85 22.36 1.92
C CYS A 98 -20.92 23.57 2.01
N LEU A 99 -20.48 23.95 3.21
CA LEU A 99 -19.54 25.04 3.41
C LEU A 99 -18.19 24.74 2.75
N SER A 100 -17.60 23.57 3.00
CA SER A 100 -16.38 23.13 2.32
C SER A 100 -16.59 22.90 0.81
N MET A 101 -17.77 22.44 0.39
CA MET A 101 -18.10 22.27 -1.03
C MET A 101 -18.11 23.61 -1.77
N ASP A 102 -18.73 24.65 -1.19
CA ASP A 102 -18.70 26.00 -1.76
C ASP A 102 -17.26 26.52 -1.90
N TYR A 103 -16.47 26.41 -0.82
CA TYR A 103 -15.06 26.80 -0.81
C TYR A 103 -14.26 26.10 -1.92
N CYS A 104 -14.31 24.78 -1.99
CA CYS A 104 -13.53 24.01 -2.97
C CYS A 104 -14.02 24.20 -4.42
N CYS A 105 -15.33 24.33 -4.66
CA CYS A 105 -15.85 24.65 -6.00
C CYS A 105 -15.38 26.03 -6.46
N GLU A 106 -15.33 27.02 -5.57
CA GLU A 106 -14.84 28.37 -5.88
C GLU A 106 -13.34 28.40 -6.16
N LEU A 107 -12.53 27.63 -5.40
CA LEU A 107 -11.11 27.43 -5.69
C LEU A 107 -10.91 26.83 -7.09
N MET A 108 -11.64 25.75 -7.41
CA MET A 108 -11.52 25.07 -8.70
C MET A 108 -12.01 25.92 -9.87
N ALA A 109 -13.03 26.75 -9.66
CA ALA A 109 -13.47 27.72 -10.65
C ALA A 109 -12.52 28.93 -10.80
N GLY A 110 -11.59 29.14 -9.86
CA GLY A 110 -10.70 30.30 -9.81
C GLY A 110 -11.38 31.59 -9.33
N VAL A 111 -12.50 31.46 -8.61
CA VAL A 111 -13.17 32.57 -7.93
C VAL A 111 -12.36 33.00 -6.70
N ILE A 112 -11.86 32.01 -5.96
CA ILE A 112 -10.89 32.20 -4.88
C ILE A 112 -9.52 31.77 -5.42
N VAL A 113 -8.50 32.59 -5.18
CA VAL A 113 -7.10 32.29 -5.52
C VAL A 113 -6.26 32.40 -4.25
N PRO A 114 -5.86 31.27 -3.64
CA PRO A 114 -5.06 31.29 -2.43
C PRO A 114 -3.63 31.75 -2.73
N GLU A 115 -2.96 32.32 -1.73
CA GLU A 115 -1.55 32.65 -1.82
C GLU A 115 -0.73 31.36 -2.03
N GLY A 116 0.07 31.32 -3.10
CA GLY A 116 0.81 30.11 -3.49
C GLY A 116 0.07 29.16 -4.45
N GLY A 117 -1.20 29.47 -4.80
CA GLY A 117 -2.00 28.68 -5.74
C GLY A 117 -2.62 27.43 -5.13
N VAL A 118 -3.44 26.72 -5.92
CA VAL A 118 -4.12 25.49 -5.48
C VAL A 118 -3.15 24.33 -5.58
N GLY A 119 -2.78 23.74 -4.44
CA GLY A 119 -1.92 22.56 -4.40
C GLY A 119 -2.67 21.28 -4.76
N GLY A 120 -2.23 20.61 -5.83
CA GLY A 120 -2.80 19.35 -6.31
C GLY A 120 -4.27 19.44 -6.75
N PRO A 121 -4.64 20.33 -7.68
CA PRO A 121 -6.03 20.46 -8.16
C PRO A 121 -6.55 19.16 -8.81
N GLU A 122 -5.67 18.30 -9.33
CA GLU A 122 -6.03 16.99 -9.91
C GLU A 122 -6.81 16.09 -8.94
N PHE A 123 -6.59 16.27 -7.64
CA PHE A 123 -7.20 15.45 -6.60
C PHE A 123 -8.56 15.97 -6.15
N TYR A 124 -8.98 17.17 -6.58
CA TYR A 124 -10.18 17.82 -6.06
C TYR A 124 -11.45 17.27 -6.72
N THR A 125 -11.45 17.23 -8.04
CA THR A 125 -12.66 17.04 -8.84
C THR A 125 -13.39 15.74 -8.51
N LYS A 126 -12.67 14.63 -8.31
CA LYS A 126 -13.27 13.36 -7.88
C LYS A 126 -14.00 13.52 -6.55
N GLU A 127 -13.35 14.12 -5.56
CA GLU A 127 -13.92 14.32 -4.22
C GLU A 127 -15.19 15.19 -4.27
N LEU A 128 -15.14 16.29 -5.02
CA LEU A 128 -16.27 17.21 -5.19
C LEU A 128 -17.43 16.54 -5.94
N MET A 129 -17.14 15.73 -6.96
CA MET A 129 -18.18 15.02 -7.72
C MET A 129 -18.89 13.95 -6.88
N PHE A 130 -18.17 13.25 -6.00
CA PHE A 130 -18.81 12.29 -5.08
C PHE A 130 -19.76 12.99 -4.09
N ALA A 131 -19.35 14.12 -3.52
CA ALA A 131 -20.24 14.91 -2.68
C ALA A 131 -21.41 15.52 -3.48
N PHE A 132 -21.17 15.96 -4.72
CA PHE A 132 -22.21 16.47 -5.60
C PHE A 132 -23.35 15.47 -5.82
N PHE A 133 -23.03 14.18 -5.98
CA PHE A 133 -24.04 13.12 -6.05
C PHE A 133 -24.72 12.87 -4.71
N GLY A 134 -23.95 12.78 -3.62
CA GLY A 134 -24.49 12.53 -2.27
C GLY A 134 -25.42 13.63 -1.75
N LEU A 135 -25.17 14.88 -2.13
CA LEU A 135 -25.96 16.04 -1.71
C LEU A 135 -27.17 16.31 -2.61
N LEU A 136 -27.35 15.57 -3.71
CA LEU A 136 -28.51 15.74 -4.58
C LEU A 136 -29.81 15.52 -3.78
N ALA A 137 -30.75 16.46 -3.91
CA ALA A 137 -32.02 16.48 -3.16
C ALA A 137 -31.90 16.57 -1.62
N ARG A 138 -30.69 16.79 -1.08
CA ARG A 138 -30.44 17.06 0.36
C ARG A 138 -30.18 18.54 0.66
N VAL A 139 -30.02 19.35 -0.37
CA VAL A 139 -29.69 20.78 -0.28
C VAL A 139 -30.62 21.60 -1.19
N ASP A 140 -30.59 22.93 -1.03
CA ASP A 140 -31.29 23.85 -1.94
C ASP A 140 -30.90 23.58 -3.41
N PRO A 141 -31.85 23.28 -4.31
CA PRO A 141 -31.59 23.09 -5.73
C PRO A 141 -30.79 24.23 -6.38
N ALA A 142 -30.95 25.47 -5.93
CA ALA A 142 -30.19 26.61 -6.44
C ALA A 142 -28.70 26.52 -6.09
N ARG A 143 -28.37 26.04 -4.89
CA ARG A 143 -26.99 25.81 -4.43
C ARG A 143 -26.36 24.64 -5.19
N HIS A 144 -27.09 23.54 -5.35
CA HIS A 144 -26.62 22.40 -6.15
C HIS A 144 -26.34 22.77 -7.61
N ALA A 145 -27.25 23.53 -8.24
CA ALA A 145 -27.06 24.05 -9.59
C ALA A 145 -25.88 25.04 -9.69
N ARG A 146 -25.55 25.76 -8.62
CA ARG A 146 -24.36 26.62 -8.55
C ARG A 146 -23.08 25.79 -8.61
N TRP A 147 -22.99 24.70 -7.85
CA TRP A 147 -21.84 23.80 -7.90
C TRP A 147 -21.65 23.22 -9.30
N ALA A 148 -22.72 22.79 -9.96
CA ALA A 148 -22.66 22.31 -11.34
C ALA A 148 -22.05 23.37 -12.29
N ARG A 149 -22.45 24.64 -12.16
CA ARG A 149 -21.87 25.73 -12.96
C ARG A 149 -20.38 25.97 -12.68
N LEU A 150 -19.96 25.95 -11.42
CA LEU A 150 -18.56 26.16 -11.03
C LEU A 150 -17.67 24.99 -11.47
N LEU A 151 -18.13 23.76 -11.25
CA LEU A 151 -17.45 22.56 -11.73
C LEU A 151 -17.40 22.50 -13.26
N GLY A 152 -18.39 23.07 -13.95
CA GLY A 152 -18.43 23.16 -15.40
C GLY A 152 -17.58 24.29 -16.00
N SER A 153 -17.08 25.25 -15.21
CA SER A 153 -16.56 26.51 -15.75
C SER A 153 -15.08 26.53 -16.11
N TYR A 154 -14.30 25.50 -15.78
CA TYR A 154 -12.86 25.47 -16.05
C TYR A 154 -12.48 24.44 -17.11
N ASP A 155 -11.46 24.81 -17.90
CA ASP A 155 -10.75 23.92 -18.83
C ASP A 155 -9.76 23.04 -18.06
N PRO A 156 -9.84 21.71 -18.16
CA PRO A 156 -8.90 20.81 -17.48
C PRO A 156 -7.44 21.06 -17.86
N TRP A 157 -7.13 21.44 -19.11
CA TRP A 157 -5.74 21.72 -19.52
C TRP A 157 -5.15 22.96 -18.83
N ALA A 158 -5.98 23.96 -18.55
CA ALA A 158 -5.55 25.15 -17.82
C ALA A 158 -5.55 24.92 -16.30
N ARG A 159 -6.41 24.02 -15.79
CA ARG A 159 -6.61 23.83 -14.35
C ARG A 159 -5.63 22.85 -13.73
N TYR A 160 -5.18 21.84 -14.47
CA TYR A 160 -4.31 20.78 -13.96
C TYR A 160 -2.87 20.99 -14.44
N PRO A 161 -1.94 21.40 -13.56
CA PRO A 161 -0.54 21.56 -13.92
C PRO A 161 0.06 20.29 -14.53
N SER A 162 -0.33 19.11 -14.04
CA SER A 162 0.20 17.84 -14.54
C SER A 162 -0.26 17.51 -15.97
N TRP A 163 -1.42 18.00 -16.40
CA TRP A 163 -1.88 17.85 -17.78
C TRP A 163 -1.20 18.88 -18.67
N LEU A 164 -1.16 20.15 -18.24
CA LEU A 164 -0.48 21.22 -18.97
C LEU A 164 0.99 20.88 -19.29
N GLU A 165 1.68 20.31 -18.31
CA GLU A 165 3.10 19.95 -18.40
C GLU A 165 3.34 18.52 -18.93
N TRP A 166 2.29 17.77 -19.29
CA TRP A 166 2.40 16.39 -19.76
C TRP A 166 3.24 15.50 -18.83
N ARG A 167 2.96 15.57 -17.53
CA ARG A 167 3.80 14.94 -16.53
C ARG A 167 3.75 13.41 -16.57
N ASP A 168 4.90 12.84 -16.26
CA ASP A 168 5.20 11.40 -16.32
C ASP A 168 5.25 10.81 -14.91
N HIS A 169 4.09 10.83 -14.25
CA HIS A 169 3.84 10.23 -12.94
C HIS A 169 2.32 10.13 -12.72
N ASN A 170 1.90 9.75 -11.51
CA ASN A 170 0.50 9.49 -11.15
C ASN A 170 -0.50 10.66 -11.13
N PHE A 171 -0.09 11.94 -11.00
CA PHE A 171 -1.06 13.04 -10.79
C PHE A 171 -2.09 13.18 -11.92
N PRO A 172 -1.70 13.09 -13.21
CA PRO A 172 -2.65 13.13 -14.30
C PRO A 172 -3.79 12.13 -14.18
N VAL A 173 -3.54 10.94 -13.59
CA VAL A 173 -4.53 9.87 -13.49
C VAL A 173 -5.63 10.22 -12.49
N TYR A 174 -5.33 10.96 -11.41
CA TYR A 174 -6.36 11.46 -10.48
C TYR A 174 -7.39 12.36 -11.17
N ALA A 175 -6.93 13.24 -12.07
CA ALA A 175 -7.81 14.11 -12.82
C ALA A 175 -8.71 13.34 -13.80
N LEU A 176 -8.25 12.20 -14.36
CA LEU A 176 -9.06 11.39 -15.29
C LEU A 176 -10.40 10.97 -14.68
N CYS A 177 -10.37 10.46 -13.45
CA CYS A 177 -11.61 10.03 -12.78
C CYS A 177 -12.53 11.22 -12.50
N GLY A 178 -11.98 12.32 -11.99
CA GLY A 178 -12.76 13.54 -11.74
C GLY A 178 -13.45 14.09 -12.99
N GLU A 179 -12.71 14.16 -14.10
CA GLU A 179 -13.26 14.62 -15.39
C GLU A 179 -14.27 13.62 -15.96
N GLN A 180 -14.04 12.31 -15.83
CA GLN A 180 -15.02 11.32 -16.26
C GLN A 180 -16.33 11.43 -15.47
N LEU A 181 -16.27 11.74 -14.17
CA LEU A 181 -17.46 11.98 -13.34
C LEU A 181 -18.22 13.23 -13.79
N ARG A 182 -17.52 14.30 -14.19
CA ARG A 182 -18.14 15.50 -14.78
C ARG A 182 -18.87 15.17 -16.09
N THR A 183 -18.25 14.38 -16.97
CA THR A 183 -18.86 13.88 -18.21
C THR A 183 -20.10 13.04 -17.90
N PHE A 184 -19.99 12.10 -16.98
CA PHE A 184 -21.12 11.25 -16.55
C PHE A 184 -22.30 12.07 -16.01
N ALA A 185 -22.04 13.13 -15.27
CA ALA A 185 -23.07 14.03 -14.74
C ALA A 185 -23.63 15.04 -15.76
N GLY A 186 -23.11 15.08 -16.99
CA GLY A 186 -23.48 16.08 -17.99
C GLY A 186 -23.06 17.51 -17.63
N ILE A 187 -22.08 17.68 -16.74
CA ILE A 187 -21.59 18.99 -16.28
C ILE A 187 -20.61 19.60 -17.29
N ALA A 188 -19.75 18.77 -17.88
CA ALA A 188 -18.80 19.13 -18.92
C ALA A 188 -18.39 17.89 -19.71
N ASP A 189 -17.97 18.05 -20.95
CA ASP A 189 -17.42 16.96 -21.75
C ASP A 189 -15.91 17.12 -21.89
N ALA A 190 -15.16 16.21 -21.25
CA ALA A 190 -13.71 16.17 -21.28
C ALA A 190 -13.17 14.92 -22.00
N SER A 191 -14.00 14.25 -22.81
CA SER A 191 -13.68 12.94 -23.40
C SER A 191 -12.38 12.94 -24.20
N ASP A 192 -12.17 13.95 -25.05
CA ASP A 192 -10.94 14.07 -25.86
C ASP A 192 -9.68 14.31 -24.99
N ALA A 193 -9.82 15.08 -23.90
CA ALA A 193 -8.71 15.36 -22.99
C ALA A 193 -8.34 14.12 -22.16
N ILE A 194 -9.36 13.38 -21.68
CA ILE A 194 -9.19 12.08 -21.02
C ILE A 194 -8.44 11.12 -21.94
N ASP A 195 -8.89 10.99 -23.19
CA ASP A 195 -8.27 10.13 -24.20
C ASP A 195 -6.81 10.49 -24.49
N ALA A 196 -6.50 11.80 -24.58
CA ALA A 196 -5.14 12.29 -24.81
C ALA A 196 -4.21 11.99 -23.62
N MET A 197 -4.70 12.13 -22.39
CA MET A 197 -3.89 11.79 -21.21
C MET A 197 -3.73 10.28 -21.06
N LEU A 198 -4.74 9.47 -21.37
CA LEU A 198 -4.63 8.02 -21.41
C LEU A 198 -3.60 7.53 -22.45
N ASP A 199 -3.49 8.21 -23.61
CA ASP A 199 -2.41 7.93 -24.58
C ASP A 199 -1.03 8.09 -23.93
N ASN A 200 -0.82 9.12 -23.10
CA ASN A 200 0.45 9.36 -22.40
C ASN A 200 0.70 8.34 -21.28
N GLN A 201 -0.35 8.01 -20.51
CA GLN A 201 -0.20 7.22 -19.29
C GLN A 201 -0.05 5.71 -19.54
N PHE A 202 -0.48 5.20 -20.70
CA PHE A 202 -0.38 3.77 -21.03
C PHE A 202 1.04 3.19 -20.88
N LYS A 203 2.09 3.99 -21.14
CA LYS A 203 3.50 3.57 -21.04
C LYS A 203 3.93 3.12 -19.63
N PHE A 204 3.15 3.48 -18.61
CA PHE A 204 3.39 3.09 -17.22
C PHE A 204 2.66 1.80 -16.83
N ILE A 205 1.87 1.18 -17.71
CA ILE A 205 1.21 -0.09 -17.40
C ILE A 205 2.18 -1.25 -17.60
N SER A 206 2.46 -1.98 -16.52
CA SER A 206 3.29 -3.17 -16.56
C SER A 206 2.56 -4.39 -17.17
N PRO A 207 3.28 -5.44 -17.57
CA PRO A 207 2.67 -6.71 -18.00
C PRO A 207 1.70 -7.33 -16.98
N TRP A 208 1.92 -7.06 -15.69
CA TRP A 208 1.07 -7.52 -14.57
C TRP A 208 -0.16 -6.64 -14.34
N GLY A 209 -0.37 -5.61 -15.17
CA GLY A 209 -1.47 -4.66 -15.03
C GLY A 209 -1.25 -3.59 -13.95
N LEU A 210 -0.07 -3.57 -13.33
CA LEU A 210 0.30 -2.59 -12.29
C LEU A 210 0.80 -1.29 -12.90
N TYR A 211 0.47 -0.14 -12.29
CA TYR A 211 0.93 1.18 -12.72
C TYR A 211 2.33 1.51 -12.17
N ARG A 212 3.22 1.93 -13.06
CA ARG A 212 4.65 2.15 -12.82
C ARG A 212 4.97 3.63 -12.67
N ASP A 213 4.67 4.17 -11.50
CA ASP A 213 5.16 5.51 -11.14
C ASP A 213 6.71 5.49 -11.02
N PRO A 214 7.43 6.62 -11.09
CA PRO A 214 8.88 6.62 -10.93
C PRO A 214 9.33 5.84 -9.69
N TYR A 215 10.33 4.98 -9.88
CA TYR A 215 10.86 4.03 -8.90
C TYR A 215 9.96 2.82 -8.58
N ASP A 216 8.84 2.62 -9.29
CA ASP A 216 7.92 1.48 -9.18
C ASP A 216 7.41 1.18 -7.74
N PRO A 217 6.91 2.14 -6.95
CA PRO A 217 6.34 1.85 -5.62
C PRO A 217 4.88 1.34 -5.69
N PHE A 218 4.51 0.40 -4.82
CA PHE A 218 3.14 -0.16 -4.76
C PHE A 218 2.07 0.85 -4.36
N THR A 219 2.44 1.87 -3.58
CA THR A 219 1.47 2.91 -3.17
C THR A 219 0.82 3.58 -4.37
N TYR A 220 1.60 3.84 -5.43
CA TYR A 220 1.09 4.54 -6.59
C TYR A 220 0.43 3.58 -7.59
N ASP A 221 0.86 2.32 -7.67
CA ASP A 221 0.05 1.30 -8.35
C ASP A 221 -1.42 1.31 -7.87
N LEU A 222 -1.63 1.16 -6.56
CA LEU A 222 -2.97 1.04 -5.98
C LEU A 222 -3.81 2.28 -6.27
N THR A 223 -3.23 3.48 -6.12
CA THR A 223 -4.01 4.69 -6.32
C THR A 223 -4.40 4.89 -7.78
N ASP A 224 -3.50 4.64 -8.72
CA ASP A 224 -3.74 4.83 -10.14
C ASP A 224 -4.71 3.78 -10.68
N ARG A 225 -4.54 2.50 -10.27
CA ARG A 225 -5.49 1.44 -10.65
C ARG A 225 -6.88 1.67 -10.07
N GLN A 226 -7.00 2.20 -8.86
CA GLN A 226 -8.30 2.59 -8.32
C GLN A 226 -8.98 3.61 -9.24
N GLN A 227 -8.28 4.67 -9.65
CA GLN A 227 -8.85 5.70 -10.54
C GLN A 227 -9.21 5.11 -11.91
N LEU A 228 -8.31 4.34 -12.53
CA LEU A 228 -8.53 3.71 -13.83
C LEU A 228 -9.72 2.73 -13.82
N GLY A 229 -9.85 1.92 -12.76
CA GLY A 229 -10.99 1.00 -12.60
C GLY A 229 -12.34 1.71 -12.46
N MET A 230 -12.35 2.95 -11.97
CA MET A 230 -13.57 3.74 -11.86
C MET A 230 -14.05 4.28 -13.21
N LEU A 231 -13.16 4.51 -14.20
CA LEU A 231 -13.55 5.10 -15.49
C LEU A 231 -14.70 4.33 -16.17
N PRO A 232 -14.59 3.01 -16.43
CA PRO A 232 -15.69 2.24 -17.03
C PRO A 232 -16.96 2.24 -16.17
N ARG A 233 -16.81 2.24 -14.84
CA ARG A 233 -17.94 2.24 -13.90
C ARG A 233 -18.79 3.51 -14.01
N PHE A 234 -18.16 4.62 -14.40
CA PHE A 234 -18.80 5.92 -14.66
C PHE A 234 -18.93 6.22 -16.15
N GLY A 235 -19.08 5.18 -16.98
CA GLY A 235 -19.55 5.31 -18.37
C GLY A 235 -18.48 5.67 -19.39
N TYR A 236 -17.18 5.56 -19.06
CA TYR A 236 -16.13 5.70 -20.07
C TYR A 236 -16.21 4.56 -21.08
N ILE A 237 -16.43 4.91 -22.35
CA ILE A 237 -16.48 3.98 -23.50
C ILE A 237 -15.55 4.43 -24.63
N GLY A 238 -14.55 5.25 -24.32
CA GLY A 238 -13.60 5.80 -25.28
C GLY A 238 -12.63 4.76 -25.84
N ARG A 239 -11.66 5.21 -26.64
CA ARG A 239 -10.77 4.31 -27.40
C ARG A 239 -9.86 3.42 -26.55
N HIS A 240 -9.76 3.71 -25.26
CA HIS A 240 -8.88 3.03 -24.31
C HIS A 240 -9.60 2.03 -23.40
N ALA A 241 -10.92 1.87 -23.56
CA ALA A 241 -11.72 1.04 -22.66
C ALA A 241 -11.19 -0.40 -22.57
N GLU A 242 -10.74 -0.98 -23.68
CA GLU A 242 -10.22 -2.36 -23.74
C GLU A 242 -8.95 -2.55 -22.92
N TRP A 243 -7.93 -1.69 -23.08
CA TRP A 243 -6.69 -1.87 -22.33
C TRP A 243 -6.87 -1.49 -20.86
N ILE A 244 -7.74 -0.54 -20.52
CA ILE A 244 -8.05 -0.20 -19.12
C ILE A 244 -8.70 -1.40 -18.43
N ASP A 245 -9.68 -2.04 -19.08
CA ASP A 245 -10.33 -3.23 -18.55
C ASP A 245 -9.31 -4.35 -18.32
N GLU A 246 -8.45 -4.62 -19.29
CA GLU A 246 -7.43 -5.66 -19.19
C GLU A 246 -6.33 -5.33 -18.15
N ALA A 247 -5.87 -4.08 -18.07
CA ALA A 247 -4.88 -3.64 -17.09
C ALA A 247 -5.41 -3.77 -15.67
N THR A 248 -6.62 -3.28 -15.42
CA THR A 248 -7.25 -3.34 -14.10
C THR A 248 -7.54 -4.79 -13.68
N ARG A 249 -7.97 -5.64 -14.62
CA ARG A 249 -8.13 -7.09 -14.41
C ARG A 249 -6.85 -7.76 -13.94
N ARG A 250 -5.75 -7.59 -14.68
CA ARG A 250 -4.45 -8.18 -14.33
C ARG A 250 -3.90 -7.64 -13.02
N GLY A 251 -4.02 -6.33 -12.80
CA GLY A 251 -3.55 -5.69 -11.57
C GLY A 251 -4.30 -6.22 -10.34
N ALA A 252 -5.61 -6.42 -10.45
CA ALA A 252 -6.43 -7.00 -9.39
C ALA A 252 -6.10 -8.47 -9.10
N LEU A 253 -5.91 -9.30 -10.14
CA LEU A 253 -5.49 -10.69 -9.95
C LEU A 253 -4.10 -10.80 -9.33
N THR A 254 -3.18 -9.92 -9.73
CA THR A 254 -1.84 -9.81 -9.12
C THR A 254 -1.93 -9.38 -7.65
N GLN A 255 -2.86 -8.46 -7.34
CA GLN A 255 -3.10 -8.00 -5.96
C GLN A 255 -3.52 -9.12 -5.02
N LEU A 256 -4.34 -10.08 -5.47
CA LEU A 256 -4.72 -11.24 -4.64
C LEU A 256 -3.51 -12.08 -4.20
N LEU A 257 -2.41 -12.06 -4.98
CA LEU A 257 -1.22 -12.85 -4.68
C LEU A 257 -0.25 -12.13 -3.73
N PHE A 258 -0.13 -10.80 -3.82
CA PHE A 258 0.74 -10.04 -2.91
C PHE A 258 0.06 -9.56 -1.63
N THR A 259 -1.26 -9.72 -1.50
CA THR A 259 -1.97 -9.35 -0.27
C THR A 259 -1.44 -10.19 0.89
N SER A 260 -1.16 -9.56 2.02
CA SER A 260 -0.71 -10.29 3.21
C SER A 260 -1.87 -11.08 3.83
N VAL A 261 -1.55 -12.18 4.51
CA VAL A 261 -2.49 -12.94 5.37
C VAL A 261 -3.16 -12.11 6.46
N THR A 262 -2.64 -10.91 6.75
CA THR A 262 -3.22 -9.93 7.69
C THR A 262 -4.09 -8.88 7.00
N GLY A 263 -4.33 -8.99 5.68
CA GLY A 263 -5.08 -8.03 4.87
C GLY A 263 -4.28 -6.82 4.39
N GLN A 264 -3.04 -6.66 4.85
CA GLN A 264 -2.21 -5.51 4.49
C GLN A 264 -1.63 -5.59 3.08
N MET A 265 -1.52 -4.42 2.44
CA MET A 265 -0.86 -4.26 1.15
C MET A 265 0.67 -4.16 1.27
N PRO A 266 1.42 -4.44 0.18
CA PRO A 266 2.89 -4.40 0.18
C PRO A 266 3.47 -3.06 0.64
N TYR A 267 4.67 -3.10 1.22
CA TYR A 267 5.43 -1.86 1.45
C TYR A 267 6.13 -1.42 0.15
N GLY A 268 6.38 -0.12 0.01
CA GLY A 268 6.98 0.50 -1.17
C GLY A 268 6.42 1.88 -1.46
N GLY A 269 7.29 2.88 -1.42
CA GLY A 269 6.95 4.30 -1.59
C GLY A 269 6.63 5.04 -0.29
N ARG A 270 6.58 6.36 -0.34
CA ARG A 270 6.59 7.24 0.86
C ARG A 270 5.35 7.15 1.76
N SER A 271 4.25 6.59 1.27
CA SER A 271 2.97 6.52 2.01
C SER A 271 2.52 5.07 2.26
N ASN A 272 3.45 4.11 2.16
CA ASN A 272 3.14 2.68 2.14
C ASN A 272 2.62 2.10 3.47
N GLN A 273 2.84 2.79 4.59
CA GLN A 273 2.34 2.39 5.91
C GLN A 273 1.11 3.19 6.36
N TYR A 274 0.53 4.02 5.49
CA TYR A 274 -0.75 4.65 5.76
C TYR A 274 -1.89 3.69 5.42
N HIS A 275 -2.99 3.75 6.17
CA HIS A 275 -4.17 2.93 5.92
C HIS A 275 -4.93 3.27 4.61
N ILE A 276 -4.48 4.31 3.88
CA ILE A 276 -4.97 4.56 2.51
C ILE A 276 -4.70 3.35 1.61
N MET A 277 -3.63 2.60 1.85
CA MET A 277 -3.25 1.43 1.05
C MET A 277 -4.36 0.38 1.06
N GLU A 278 -4.83 0.04 2.26
CA GLU A 278 -5.89 -0.94 2.45
C GLU A 278 -7.26 -0.41 2.01
N ALA A 279 -7.53 0.89 2.17
CA ALA A 279 -8.75 1.50 1.62
C ALA A 279 -8.80 1.42 0.08
N MET A 280 -7.69 1.73 -0.59
CA MET A 280 -7.56 1.60 -2.05
C MET A 280 -7.75 0.15 -2.49
N ALA A 281 -7.09 -0.79 -1.79
CA ALA A 281 -7.21 -2.22 -2.06
C ALA A 281 -8.66 -2.72 -1.93
N ALA A 282 -9.36 -2.33 -0.86
CA ALA A 282 -10.76 -2.67 -0.66
C ALA A 282 -11.67 -2.12 -1.76
N CYS A 283 -11.49 -0.84 -2.13
CA CYS A 283 -12.26 -0.23 -3.21
C CYS A 283 -12.03 -0.94 -4.56
N ILE A 284 -10.78 -1.32 -4.88
CA ILE A 284 -10.47 -2.10 -6.08
C ILE A 284 -11.17 -3.46 -6.01
N CYS A 285 -11.03 -4.18 -4.89
CA CYS A 285 -11.63 -5.49 -4.71
C CYS A 285 -13.17 -5.47 -4.84
N GLU A 286 -13.87 -4.44 -4.35
CA GLU A 286 -15.32 -4.31 -4.53
C GLU A 286 -15.72 -4.11 -6.00
N MET A 287 -14.93 -3.35 -6.78
CA MET A 287 -15.14 -3.23 -8.23
C MET A 287 -14.98 -4.58 -8.94
N GLU A 288 -13.95 -5.32 -8.58
CA GLU A 288 -13.61 -6.61 -9.18
C GLU A 288 -14.57 -7.72 -8.79
N ALA A 289 -15.04 -7.72 -7.54
CA ALA A 289 -16.09 -8.62 -7.09
C ALA A 289 -17.32 -8.51 -7.99
N ARG A 290 -17.73 -7.28 -8.32
CA ARG A 290 -18.84 -7.03 -9.24
C ARG A 290 -18.55 -7.44 -10.67
N ARG A 291 -17.34 -7.18 -11.18
CA ARG A 291 -16.93 -7.62 -12.53
C ARG A 291 -17.14 -9.12 -12.71
N TYR A 292 -16.77 -9.90 -11.70
CA TYR A 292 -16.77 -11.36 -11.79
C TYR A 292 -18.06 -12.03 -11.32
N LYS A 293 -18.99 -11.30 -10.70
CA LYS A 293 -20.20 -11.83 -10.08
C LYS A 293 -20.93 -12.88 -10.92
N ASP A 294 -21.15 -12.60 -12.20
CA ASP A 294 -21.97 -13.45 -13.07
C ASP A 294 -21.15 -14.42 -13.92
N THR A 295 -19.83 -14.21 -14.05
CA THR A 295 -18.96 -14.96 -14.97
C THR A 295 -18.01 -15.91 -14.26
N ARG A 296 -17.50 -15.51 -13.09
CA ARG A 296 -16.57 -16.26 -12.24
C ARG A 296 -16.91 -16.01 -10.76
N PRO A 297 -18.03 -16.54 -10.23
CA PRO A 297 -18.46 -16.27 -8.85
C PRO A 297 -17.41 -16.62 -7.79
N GLU A 298 -16.51 -17.55 -8.08
CA GLU A 298 -15.38 -17.90 -7.22
C GLU A 298 -14.33 -16.78 -7.16
N TYR A 299 -14.12 -16.03 -8.24
CA TYR A 299 -13.27 -14.83 -8.24
C TYR A 299 -13.99 -13.72 -7.49
N ALA A 300 -15.29 -13.56 -7.71
CA ALA A 300 -16.09 -12.55 -7.03
C ALA A 300 -16.02 -12.68 -5.51
N GLY A 301 -16.19 -13.91 -5.00
CA GLY A 301 -16.09 -14.18 -3.56
C GLY A 301 -14.69 -14.00 -3.00
N ALA A 302 -13.64 -14.35 -3.75
CA ALA A 302 -12.24 -14.12 -3.36
C ALA A 302 -11.91 -12.62 -3.28
N PHE A 303 -12.42 -11.81 -4.21
CA PHE A 303 -12.27 -10.36 -4.15
C PHE A 303 -13.06 -9.75 -2.99
N LYS A 304 -14.30 -10.19 -2.74
CA LYS A 304 -15.08 -9.75 -1.57
C LYS A 304 -14.34 -10.07 -0.26
N ARG A 305 -13.77 -11.28 -0.16
CA ARG A 305 -12.90 -11.70 0.93
C ARG A 305 -11.68 -10.81 1.10
N ALA A 306 -10.95 -10.51 0.02
CA ALA A 306 -9.79 -9.64 0.06
C ALA A 306 -10.14 -8.19 0.48
N ALA A 307 -11.29 -7.67 0.03
CA ALA A 307 -11.77 -6.35 0.44
C ALA A 307 -12.02 -6.27 1.95
N HIS A 308 -12.71 -7.27 2.48
CA HIS A 308 -13.04 -7.33 3.90
C HIS A 308 -11.80 -7.53 4.76
N LEU A 309 -10.85 -8.37 4.36
CA LEU A 309 -9.57 -8.53 5.06
C LEU A 309 -8.75 -7.23 5.07
N ALA A 310 -8.71 -6.49 3.96
CA ALA A 310 -8.03 -5.20 3.91
C ALA A 310 -8.61 -4.23 4.95
N VAL A 311 -9.94 -4.09 5.01
CA VAL A 311 -10.58 -3.20 5.98
C VAL A 311 -10.51 -3.72 7.42
N GLN A 312 -10.60 -5.03 7.62
CA GLN A 312 -10.38 -5.66 8.93
C GLN A 312 -9.02 -5.27 9.51
N SER A 313 -7.99 -5.15 8.67
CA SER A 313 -6.64 -4.75 9.09
C SER A 313 -6.52 -3.27 9.49
N VAL A 314 -7.46 -2.43 9.04
CA VAL A 314 -7.53 -0.99 9.32
C VAL A 314 -8.32 -0.71 10.60
N MET A 315 -9.40 -1.48 10.85
CA MET A 315 -10.34 -1.23 11.94
C MET A 315 -9.68 -0.98 13.31
N PRO A 316 -8.71 -1.79 13.78
CA PRO A 316 -8.13 -1.59 15.11
C PRO A 316 -7.42 -0.25 15.28
N TRP A 317 -6.94 0.36 14.19
CA TRP A 317 -6.20 1.62 14.23
C TRP A 317 -7.13 2.84 14.32
N ILE A 318 -8.32 2.73 13.74
CA ILE A 318 -9.26 3.85 13.61
C ILE A 318 -10.40 3.77 14.63
N MET A 319 -10.91 2.57 14.89
CA MET A 319 -12.09 2.38 15.73
C MET A 319 -11.76 2.28 17.22
N ASP A 320 -10.59 1.73 17.56
CA ASP A 320 -10.23 1.45 18.96
C ASP A 320 -9.53 2.64 19.66
N TYR A 321 -9.19 3.69 18.91
CA TYR A 321 -8.41 4.82 19.42
C TYR A 321 -9.11 6.18 19.19
N ASP A 322 -8.85 7.12 20.11
CA ASP A 322 -9.22 8.53 20.00
C ASP A 322 -8.02 9.42 20.39
N PRO A 323 -7.39 10.13 19.44
CA PRO A 323 -7.68 10.14 18.00
C PRO A 323 -7.39 8.80 17.31
N ALA A 324 -7.99 8.61 16.13
CA ALA A 324 -7.65 7.51 15.23
C ALA A 324 -6.17 7.61 14.76
N TYR A 325 -5.51 6.45 14.65
CA TYR A 325 -4.21 6.33 14.00
C TYR A 325 -4.38 5.99 12.52
N ILE A 326 -3.76 6.79 11.64
CA ILE A 326 -3.86 6.60 10.18
C ILE A 326 -2.58 6.06 9.53
N ILE A 327 -1.52 5.95 10.32
CA ILE A 327 -0.26 5.28 9.99
C ILE A 327 -0.20 4.04 10.88
N LYS A 328 0.38 2.94 10.38
CA LYS A 328 0.58 1.67 11.10
C LYS A 328 1.65 1.77 12.22
N ASN A 329 1.47 2.74 13.11
CA ASN A 329 2.21 2.98 14.35
C ASN A 329 1.32 3.77 15.33
N ARG A 330 1.70 3.82 16.61
CA ARG A 330 0.94 4.51 17.68
C ARG A 330 1.69 5.68 18.30
N PHE A 331 2.62 6.29 17.57
CA PHE A 331 3.31 7.49 18.05
C PHE A 331 2.35 8.68 18.14
N ASP A 332 2.63 9.60 19.07
CA ASP A 332 1.92 10.88 19.13
C ASP A 332 2.07 11.62 17.79
N ARG A 333 0.94 12.13 17.27
CA ARG A 333 0.89 12.87 16.00
C ARG A 333 1.82 14.08 15.98
N GLU A 334 2.06 14.72 17.13
CA GLU A 334 2.95 15.88 17.26
C GLU A 334 4.41 15.52 16.95
N LEU A 335 4.78 14.23 17.10
CA LEU A 335 6.10 13.73 16.71
C LEU A 335 6.22 13.55 15.19
N MET A 336 5.09 13.49 14.48
CA MET A 336 5.01 13.20 13.04
C MET A 336 5.82 11.95 12.63
N HIS A 337 5.96 10.97 13.52
CA HIS A 337 6.76 9.77 13.23
C HIS A 337 6.12 8.97 12.08
N GLY A 338 6.92 8.68 11.05
CA GLY A 338 6.45 8.00 9.85
C GLY A 338 5.69 8.89 8.88
N ASP A 339 5.42 10.15 9.23
CA ASP A 339 4.67 11.07 8.38
C ASP A 339 5.55 11.59 7.24
N THR A 340 5.02 11.61 6.02
CA THR A 340 5.81 12.06 4.87
C THR A 340 6.10 13.55 4.94
N ARG A 341 7.29 13.93 4.46
CA ARG A 341 7.73 15.34 4.39
C ARG A 341 6.98 16.14 3.31
N ALA A 342 6.21 15.49 2.44
CA ALA A 342 5.44 16.12 1.37
C ALA A 342 4.41 17.12 1.94
N ASP A 343 4.44 18.37 1.45
CA ASP A 343 3.63 19.48 1.99
C ASP A 343 3.72 19.64 3.52
N GLY A 344 4.87 19.29 4.12
CA GLY A 344 5.15 19.47 5.53
C GLY A 344 4.53 18.40 6.46
N SER A 345 3.31 17.92 6.18
CA SER A 345 2.59 16.82 6.85
C SER A 345 1.23 16.61 6.16
N PRO A 346 1.04 15.59 5.29
CA PRO A 346 -0.25 15.32 4.68
C PRO A 346 -1.12 14.40 5.54
N TYR A 347 -0.81 14.23 6.83
CA TYR A 347 -1.54 13.36 7.76
C TYR A 347 -3.06 13.56 7.68
N THR A 348 -3.54 14.80 7.81
CA THR A 348 -4.98 15.10 7.70
C THR A 348 -5.55 14.79 6.33
N ALA A 349 -4.79 15.10 5.28
CA ALA A 349 -5.20 14.80 3.92
C ALA A 349 -5.34 13.28 3.74
N TYR A 350 -4.42 12.47 4.23
CA TYR A 350 -4.50 11.01 4.09
C TYR A 350 -5.56 10.39 4.99
N ALA A 351 -5.82 10.94 6.18
CA ALA A 351 -6.95 10.54 7.00
C ALA A 351 -8.25 10.66 6.20
N LEU A 352 -8.50 11.85 5.64
CA LEU A 352 -9.71 12.12 4.87
C LEU A 352 -9.75 11.35 3.54
N LEU A 353 -8.60 11.03 2.95
CA LEU A 353 -8.53 10.15 1.79
C LEU A 353 -9.03 8.73 2.12
N ILE A 354 -8.66 8.18 3.29
CA ILE A 354 -9.18 6.86 3.75
C ILE A 354 -10.71 6.93 3.78
N ALA A 355 -11.26 7.93 4.45
CA ALA A 355 -12.71 8.07 4.61
C ALA A 355 -13.44 8.25 3.27
N SER A 356 -12.89 9.07 2.36
CA SER A 356 -13.43 9.23 1.01
C SER A 356 -13.44 7.92 0.24
N ILE A 357 -12.31 7.20 0.19
CA ILE A 357 -12.21 5.94 -0.56
C ILE A 357 -13.14 4.88 0.01
N LEU A 358 -13.28 4.79 1.34
CA LEU A 358 -14.23 3.85 1.95
C LEU A 358 -15.69 4.23 1.68
N GLY A 359 -16.01 5.53 1.62
CA GLY A 359 -17.30 6.01 1.12
C GLY A 359 -17.56 5.56 -0.32
N ILE A 360 -16.54 5.60 -1.19
CA ILE A 360 -16.63 5.07 -2.57
C ILE A 360 -16.83 3.55 -2.55
N ALA A 361 -16.05 2.82 -1.76
CA ALA A 361 -16.14 1.36 -1.63
C ALA A 361 -17.55 0.93 -1.19
N TYR A 362 -18.18 1.65 -0.26
CA TYR A 362 -19.58 1.43 0.13
C TYR A 362 -20.55 1.51 -1.06
N GLN A 363 -20.42 2.53 -1.92
CA GLN A 363 -21.28 2.68 -3.10
C GLN A 363 -21.04 1.59 -4.16
N LEU A 364 -19.83 1.03 -4.16
CA LEU A 364 -19.42 -0.03 -5.08
C LEU A 364 -19.67 -1.43 -4.52
N ALA A 365 -19.91 -1.59 -3.22
CA ALA A 365 -20.13 -2.90 -2.63
C ALA A 365 -21.45 -3.54 -3.10
N ASP A 366 -21.43 -4.87 -3.27
CA ASP A 366 -22.60 -5.68 -3.60
C ASP A 366 -22.76 -6.81 -2.57
N GLU A 367 -23.66 -6.61 -1.61
CA GLU A 367 -23.92 -7.56 -0.51
C GLU A 367 -24.59 -8.87 -0.95
N SER A 368 -24.95 -9.02 -2.23
CA SER A 368 -25.34 -10.33 -2.76
C SER A 368 -24.15 -11.22 -3.12
N ILE A 369 -22.93 -10.68 -3.11
CA ILE A 369 -21.69 -11.44 -3.29
C ILE A 369 -21.20 -11.85 -1.91
N LEU A 370 -21.12 -13.16 -1.66
CA LEU A 370 -20.62 -13.72 -0.41
C LEU A 370 -19.11 -13.90 -0.46
N GLU A 371 -18.42 -13.74 0.67
CA GLU A 371 -17.02 -14.11 0.78
C GLU A 371 -16.81 -15.60 0.40
N ALA A 372 -15.75 -15.86 -0.35
CA ALA A 372 -15.22 -17.19 -0.60
C ALA A 372 -13.71 -17.17 -0.33
N PRO A 373 -13.05 -18.33 -0.16
CA PRO A 373 -11.61 -18.38 0.01
C PRO A 373 -10.88 -17.56 -1.05
N ALA A 374 -9.88 -16.77 -0.62
CA ALA A 374 -8.94 -16.06 -1.50
C ALA A 374 -7.60 -16.80 -1.55
N PRO A 375 -6.70 -16.51 -2.52
CA PRO A 375 -5.38 -17.16 -2.60
C PRO A 375 -4.61 -17.17 -1.28
N ILE A 376 -4.71 -16.09 -0.50
CA ILE A 376 -4.09 -15.97 0.83
C ILE A 376 -4.69 -16.88 1.91
N ASP A 377 -5.92 -17.37 1.74
CA ASP A 377 -6.53 -18.33 2.66
C ASP A 377 -5.93 -19.73 2.43
N ARG A 378 -5.64 -20.07 1.17
CA ARG A 378 -5.00 -21.32 0.73
C ARG A 378 -3.49 -21.34 0.96
N GLY A 379 -2.79 -20.26 0.58
CA GLY A 379 -1.34 -20.24 0.48
C GLY A 379 -0.81 -21.23 -0.57
N GLY A 380 0.45 -21.61 -0.44
CA GLY A 380 1.13 -22.56 -1.32
C GLY A 380 1.63 -21.96 -2.62
N TYR A 381 2.08 -20.71 -2.59
CA TYR A 381 2.60 -20.05 -3.77
C TYR A 381 3.72 -19.05 -3.46
N VAL A 382 4.54 -18.79 -4.47
CA VAL A 382 5.54 -17.73 -4.57
C VAL A 382 5.37 -16.99 -5.90
N MET A 383 5.59 -15.69 -5.90
CA MET A 383 5.65 -14.90 -7.13
C MET A 383 6.72 -13.81 -7.05
N GLN A 384 7.27 -13.45 -8.20
CA GLN A 384 8.26 -12.38 -8.34
C GLN A 384 7.78 -11.33 -9.33
N LEU A 385 7.90 -10.06 -8.93
CA LEU A 385 7.77 -8.88 -9.79
C LEU A 385 9.18 -8.33 -10.01
N TRP A 386 9.71 -8.56 -11.20
CA TRP A 386 11.05 -8.17 -11.62
C TRP A 386 11.10 -7.95 -13.14
N PRO A 387 11.78 -6.91 -13.65
CA PRO A 387 12.54 -5.89 -12.94
C PRO A 387 11.71 -4.69 -12.47
N ALA A 388 10.38 -4.67 -12.63
CA ALA A 388 9.56 -3.62 -12.02
C ALA A 388 9.17 -4.01 -10.59
N PHE A 389 8.97 -3.02 -9.71
CA PHE A 389 8.58 -3.16 -8.29
C PHE A 389 9.60 -3.84 -7.37
N HIS A 390 10.50 -4.67 -7.90
CA HIS A 390 11.58 -5.34 -7.17
C HIS A 390 11.08 -6.13 -5.96
N ARG A 391 10.08 -7.01 -6.14
CA ARG A 391 9.52 -7.79 -5.02
C ARG A 391 9.41 -9.27 -5.32
N THR A 392 9.61 -10.06 -4.26
CA THR A 392 9.19 -11.46 -4.19
C THR A 392 8.24 -11.62 -3.02
N PHE A 393 7.14 -12.32 -3.25
CA PHE A 393 6.14 -12.64 -2.23
C PHE A 393 5.97 -14.14 -2.14
N ALA A 394 5.77 -14.66 -0.93
CA ALA A 394 5.34 -16.05 -0.75
C ALA A 394 4.35 -16.16 0.41
N THR A 395 3.40 -17.08 0.26
CA THR A 395 2.38 -17.37 1.26
C THR A 395 2.28 -18.88 1.44
N CYS A 396 2.31 -19.36 2.68
CA CYS A 396 2.12 -20.77 2.99
C CYS A 396 1.53 -20.91 4.40
N GLY A 397 0.48 -21.72 4.53
CA GLY A 397 -0.30 -21.82 5.77
C GLY A 397 -0.71 -20.44 6.30
N PRO A 398 -0.45 -20.13 7.58
CA PRO A 398 -0.84 -18.86 8.16
C PRO A 398 0.18 -17.73 7.89
N TYR A 399 1.27 -17.98 7.17
CA TYR A 399 2.37 -17.04 7.01
C TYR A 399 2.44 -16.38 5.63
N HIS A 400 2.97 -15.17 5.61
CA HIS A 400 3.26 -14.40 4.41
C HIS A 400 4.59 -13.65 4.54
N VAL A 401 5.36 -13.61 3.45
CA VAL A 401 6.63 -12.88 3.36
C VAL A 401 6.65 -11.92 2.17
N GLU A 402 7.29 -10.77 2.36
CA GLU A 402 7.63 -9.81 1.30
C GLU A 402 9.13 -9.52 1.36
N ILE A 403 9.80 -9.74 0.24
CA ILE A 403 11.25 -9.58 0.07
C ILE A 403 11.47 -8.48 -0.96
N ASP A 404 12.25 -7.48 -0.58
CA ASP A 404 12.75 -6.45 -1.49
C ASP A 404 13.97 -6.97 -2.24
N ASN A 405 13.86 -7.09 -3.56
CA ASN A 405 14.91 -7.64 -4.40
C ASN A 405 15.99 -6.62 -4.78
N ALA A 406 15.66 -5.33 -4.72
CA ALA A 406 16.54 -4.22 -4.99
C ALA A 406 15.94 -2.97 -4.34
N GLY A 407 16.35 -2.73 -3.08
CA GLY A 407 15.81 -1.69 -2.21
C GLY A 407 15.65 -0.36 -2.91
N GLN A 408 14.50 0.29 -2.73
CA GLN A 408 14.29 1.65 -3.20
C GLN A 408 14.96 2.63 -2.22
N PRO A 409 16.06 3.31 -2.63
CA PRO A 409 16.75 4.28 -1.79
C PRO A 409 15.76 5.21 -1.10
N THR A 410 15.99 5.51 0.17
CA THR A 410 15.15 6.38 1.03
C THR A 410 13.74 5.88 1.41
N HIS A 411 13.26 4.80 0.81
CA HIS A 411 11.96 4.19 1.14
C HIS A 411 12.17 2.90 1.92
N ASP A 412 12.96 2.00 1.34
CA ASP A 412 13.06 0.61 1.73
C ASP A 412 14.53 0.15 1.61
N ALA A 413 14.80 -1.11 1.95
CA ALA A 413 16.09 -1.76 1.87
C ALA A 413 15.94 -3.20 1.38
N THR A 414 16.94 -3.70 0.65
CA THR A 414 16.94 -5.08 0.11
C THR A 414 16.87 -6.14 1.22
N GLY A 415 16.21 -7.25 0.94
CA GLY A 415 16.10 -8.42 1.83
C GLY A 415 14.67 -8.63 2.33
N LEU A 416 14.50 -9.55 3.27
CA LEU A 416 13.19 -9.86 3.84
C LEU A 416 12.74 -8.71 4.75
N GLY A 417 11.85 -7.87 4.22
CA GLY A 417 11.32 -6.69 4.90
C GLY A 417 9.97 -6.92 5.59
N ARG A 418 9.31 -8.07 5.33
CA ARG A 418 8.05 -8.42 5.98
C ARG A 418 7.95 -9.89 6.33
N PHE A 419 7.55 -10.19 7.57
CA PHE A 419 7.17 -11.53 8.02
C PHE A 419 5.91 -11.45 8.86
N HIS A 420 4.78 -11.88 8.29
CA HIS A 420 3.46 -11.79 8.93
C HIS A 420 2.87 -13.18 9.16
N LYS A 421 2.02 -13.29 10.18
CA LYS A 421 1.20 -14.47 10.46
C LYS A 421 -0.24 -14.06 10.72
N ARG A 422 -1.21 -14.80 10.17
CA ARG A 422 -2.65 -14.64 10.47
C ARG A 422 -2.88 -14.71 11.98
N GLY A 423 -3.68 -13.79 12.51
CA GLY A 423 -4.00 -13.70 13.95
C GLY A 423 -2.97 -12.94 14.80
N VAL A 424 -1.74 -12.75 14.30
CA VAL A 424 -0.70 -12.00 14.99
C VAL A 424 -0.61 -10.57 14.43
N ARG A 425 -0.36 -9.59 15.32
CA ARG A 425 -0.20 -8.20 14.90
C ARG A 425 0.96 -8.05 13.89
N PRO A 426 0.74 -7.41 12.74
CA PRO A 426 1.73 -7.30 11.65
C PRO A 426 3.11 -6.84 12.10
N GLU A 427 3.18 -5.84 12.99
CA GLU A 427 4.42 -5.21 13.41
C GLU A 427 5.29 -6.07 14.35
N THR A 428 4.75 -7.18 14.88
CA THR A 428 5.40 -8.05 15.89
C THR A 428 6.79 -8.52 15.49
N ALA A 429 6.96 -8.92 14.22
CA ALA A 429 8.27 -9.21 13.64
C ALA A 429 8.79 -7.98 12.87
N LEU A 430 8.48 -7.91 11.58
CA LEU A 430 8.87 -6.81 10.70
C LEU A 430 7.77 -6.62 9.66
N SER A 431 7.32 -5.38 9.46
CA SER A 431 6.31 -5.03 8.43
C SER A 431 6.88 -4.19 7.28
N MET A 432 8.06 -3.63 7.48
CA MET A 432 8.90 -3.02 6.46
C MET A 432 10.37 -2.99 6.92
N SER A 433 11.29 -2.96 5.97
CA SER A 433 12.72 -2.75 6.21
C SER A 433 13.05 -1.36 6.80
N ILE A 434 14.31 -1.16 7.21
CA ILE A 434 14.83 0.05 7.86
C ILE A 434 15.81 0.76 6.92
N PRO A 435 15.42 1.87 6.26
CA PRO A 435 16.33 2.66 5.44
C PRO A 435 17.22 3.61 6.29
N THR A 436 18.34 4.07 5.71
CA THR A 436 19.25 5.02 6.39
C THR A 436 18.84 6.49 6.26
N ASP A 437 18.21 6.86 5.14
CA ASP A 437 17.74 8.22 4.87
C ASP A 437 16.24 8.21 4.52
N PRO A 438 15.35 7.97 5.48
CA PRO A 438 13.92 7.86 5.19
C PRO A 438 13.33 9.17 4.64
N VAL A 439 12.53 9.07 3.56
CA VAL A 439 11.76 10.20 2.98
C VAL A 439 10.68 10.76 3.90
N VAL A 440 10.38 10.04 4.97
CA VAL A 440 9.43 10.39 6.02
C VAL A 440 10.15 11.05 7.20
N ARG A 441 9.38 11.60 8.13
CA ARG A 441 9.88 12.13 9.40
C ARG A 441 10.09 10.99 10.39
N MET A 442 11.17 11.05 11.16
CA MET A 442 11.48 10.12 12.24
C MET A 442 11.59 10.91 13.54
N SER A 443 11.02 10.37 14.62
CA SER A 443 11.05 10.99 15.95
C SER A 443 12.38 10.80 16.68
N ILE A 444 13.29 10.00 16.13
CA ILE A 444 14.68 9.83 16.56
C ILE A 444 15.58 9.84 15.32
N ASP A 445 16.90 9.90 15.53
CA ASP A 445 17.86 9.84 14.44
C ASP A 445 17.66 8.58 13.57
N PRO A 446 17.67 8.72 12.23
CA PRO A 446 17.61 7.58 11.33
C PRO A 446 18.68 6.51 11.60
N SER A 447 18.43 5.31 11.11
CA SER A 447 19.40 4.21 11.24
C SER A 447 20.71 4.56 10.53
N PRO A 448 21.89 4.32 11.13
CA PRO A 448 23.16 4.55 10.46
C PRO A 448 23.49 3.50 9.37
N VAL A 449 22.71 2.42 9.30
CA VAL A 449 22.86 1.31 8.34
C VAL A 449 21.50 0.83 7.87
N HIS A 450 21.38 0.41 6.62
CA HIS A 450 20.17 -0.25 6.14
C HIS A 450 20.01 -1.58 6.89
N ALA A 451 18.78 -1.95 7.22
CA ALA A 451 18.51 -3.24 7.84
C ALA A 451 17.21 -3.86 7.33
N ALA A 452 17.30 -5.14 7.00
CA ALA A 452 16.22 -6.07 6.79
C ALA A 452 16.62 -7.40 7.45
N ILE A 453 15.77 -8.42 7.40
CA ILE A 453 16.21 -9.77 7.76
C ILE A 453 17.10 -10.27 6.62
N GLY A 454 18.38 -10.57 6.92
CA GLY A 454 19.31 -11.01 5.89
C GLY A 454 20.80 -10.97 6.28
N PRO A 455 21.69 -11.40 5.36
CA PRO A 455 23.11 -11.57 5.62
C PRO A 455 23.96 -10.31 5.38
N TYR A 456 25.20 -10.36 5.86
CA TYR A 456 26.27 -9.39 5.60
C TYR A 456 27.45 -10.08 4.92
N VAL A 457 27.97 -9.46 3.86
CA VAL A 457 29.18 -9.90 3.17
C VAL A 457 30.42 -9.31 3.83
N GLU A 458 31.45 -10.13 4.01
CA GLU A 458 32.78 -9.67 4.40
C GLU A 458 33.54 -9.10 3.21
N TRP A 459 34.04 -7.86 3.33
CA TRP A 459 34.87 -7.23 2.32
C TRP A 459 36.07 -6.54 2.96
N GLY A 460 37.21 -7.25 3.00
CA GLY A 460 38.41 -6.78 3.66
C GLY A 460 38.19 -6.63 5.17
N LYS A 461 38.12 -5.39 5.67
CA LYS A 461 37.79 -5.10 7.09
C LYS A 461 36.36 -4.60 7.29
N LYS A 462 35.57 -4.56 6.22
CA LYS A 462 34.19 -4.07 6.24
C LYS A 462 33.22 -5.24 6.21
N HIS A 463 32.01 -4.98 6.69
CA HIS A 463 30.89 -5.91 6.62
C HIS A 463 29.74 -5.14 5.98
N VAL A 464 29.33 -5.57 4.79
CA VAL A 464 28.33 -4.86 3.97
C VAL A 464 27.04 -5.65 4.02
N PRO A 465 25.94 -5.10 4.55
CA PRO A 465 24.65 -5.79 4.54
C PRO A 465 24.11 -5.93 3.12
N LEU A 466 23.44 -7.04 2.83
CA LEU A 466 22.61 -7.17 1.62
C LEU A 466 21.63 -6.00 1.50
N ALA A 467 21.08 -5.55 2.63
CA ALA A 467 20.15 -4.43 2.73
C ALA A 467 20.68 -3.09 2.18
N GLU A 468 21.99 -2.91 2.08
CA GLU A 468 22.61 -1.70 1.50
C GLU A 468 23.01 -1.91 0.03
N MET A 469 22.92 -3.12 -0.53
CA MET A 469 23.51 -3.43 -1.85
C MET A 469 22.78 -2.82 -3.05
N ALA A 470 21.55 -2.31 -2.87
CA ALA A 470 20.89 -1.49 -3.90
C ALA A 470 21.33 -0.01 -3.86
N ASP A 471 21.90 0.44 -2.73
CA ASP A 471 22.17 1.86 -2.45
C ASP A 471 23.44 2.06 -1.59
N SER A 472 24.51 1.32 -1.87
CA SER A 472 25.79 1.54 -1.19
C SER A 472 26.71 2.39 -2.04
N ARG A 473 27.43 3.30 -1.38
CA ARG A 473 28.64 3.91 -1.95
C ARG A 473 29.76 2.91 -2.27
N HIS A 474 29.60 1.64 -1.88
CA HIS A 474 30.59 0.58 -2.05
C HIS A 474 30.23 -0.44 -3.15
N CYS A 475 28.99 -0.45 -3.63
CA CYS A 475 28.48 -1.33 -4.69
C CYS A 475 27.88 -0.51 -5.83
N ARG A 476 27.78 -1.07 -7.05
CA ARG A 476 27.03 -0.44 -8.16
C ARG A 476 25.59 -0.95 -8.29
N GLY A 477 25.16 -1.82 -7.38
CA GLY A 477 23.78 -2.27 -7.30
C GLY A 477 23.60 -3.77 -7.55
N ILE A 478 22.38 -4.22 -7.29
CA ILE A 478 21.86 -5.50 -7.73
C ILE A 478 21.35 -5.34 -9.17
N HIS A 479 21.89 -6.12 -10.09
CA HIS A 479 21.50 -6.07 -11.51
C HIS A 479 20.47 -7.14 -11.86
N ALA A 480 20.44 -8.24 -11.10
CA ALA A 480 19.47 -9.31 -11.25
C ALA A 480 19.15 -9.96 -9.90
N ALA A 481 17.88 -10.33 -9.73
CA ALA A 481 17.41 -11.19 -8.65
C ALA A 481 16.68 -12.38 -9.29
N GLU A 482 17.33 -13.53 -9.38
CA GLU A 482 16.80 -14.72 -10.05
C GLU A 482 16.03 -15.58 -9.05
N LEU A 483 14.73 -15.82 -9.31
CA LEU A 483 13.90 -16.73 -8.53
C LEU A 483 14.00 -18.15 -9.09
N THR A 484 14.39 -19.11 -8.25
CA THR A 484 14.26 -20.54 -8.50
C THR A 484 13.24 -21.14 -7.55
N VAL A 485 12.13 -21.63 -8.07
CA VAL A 485 11.07 -22.29 -7.28
C VAL A 485 11.38 -23.77 -7.17
N GLU A 486 11.45 -24.29 -5.94
CA GLU A 486 11.70 -25.69 -5.65
C GLU A 486 10.39 -26.44 -5.38
N GLU A 487 9.46 -25.81 -4.65
CA GLU A 487 8.18 -26.38 -4.27
C GLU A 487 7.10 -25.30 -4.05
N GLU A 488 5.89 -25.56 -4.54
CA GLU A 488 4.67 -24.77 -4.28
C GLU A 488 3.52 -25.73 -3.94
N THR A 489 3.34 -26.00 -2.65
CA THR A 489 2.22 -26.79 -2.11
C THR A 489 1.56 -26.05 -0.95
N PRO A 490 0.28 -26.29 -0.64
CA PRO A 490 -0.38 -25.67 0.52
C PRO A 490 0.39 -25.85 1.84
N GLU A 491 1.12 -26.96 1.97
CA GLU A 491 1.90 -27.32 3.15
C GLU A 491 3.32 -26.72 3.17
N ARG A 492 3.91 -26.46 2.00
CA ARG A 492 5.30 -26.00 1.88
C ARG A 492 5.53 -25.17 0.62
N VAL A 493 6.16 -24.01 0.81
CA VAL A 493 6.70 -23.20 -0.27
C VAL A 493 8.20 -23.07 -0.09
N ALA A 494 8.98 -23.56 -1.05
CA ALA A 494 10.43 -23.52 -1.02
C ALA A 494 10.98 -22.88 -2.30
N PHE A 495 11.88 -21.92 -2.15
CA PHE A 495 12.49 -21.21 -3.26
C PHE A 495 13.83 -20.60 -2.89
N THR A 496 14.64 -20.28 -3.89
CA THR A 496 15.91 -19.57 -3.73
C THR A 496 15.89 -18.29 -4.53
N LEU A 497 16.32 -17.20 -3.91
CA LEU A 497 16.65 -15.95 -4.59
C LEU A 497 18.16 -15.84 -4.74
N ARG A 498 18.63 -15.65 -5.97
CA ARG A 498 20.03 -15.38 -6.29
C ARG A 498 20.20 -13.93 -6.73
N TYR A 499 20.85 -13.14 -5.88
CA TYR A 499 21.23 -11.76 -6.17
C TYR A 499 22.57 -11.74 -6.89
N SER A 500 22.63 -11.06 -8.03
CA SER A 500 23.89 -10.84 -8.76
C SER A 500 24.00 -9.39 -9.24
N GLY A 501 25.22 -8.92 -9.39
CA GLY A 501 25.52 -7.52 -9.67
C GLY A 501 26.93 -7.15 -9.24
N ASP A 502 27.11 -5.92 -8.79
CA ASP A 502 28.39 -5.48 -8.22
C ASP A 502 28.32 -5.54 -6.68
N LEU A 503 28.34 -6.75 -6.12
CA LEU A 503 27.94 -7.04 -4.73
C LEU A 503 29.07 -6.96 -3.69
N THR A 504 30.10 -6.13 -3.91
CA THR A 504 31.17 -5.84 -2.93
C THR A 504 31.69 -7.06 -2.14
N GLY A 505 32.64 -7.80 -2.71
CA GLY A 505 33.22 -8.97 -2.03
C GLY A 505 32.39 -10.26 -2.14
N ALA A 506 31.36 -10.24 -3.00
CA ALA A 506 30.58 -11.39 -3.43
C ALA A 506 30.45 -11.39 -4.98
N GLU A 507 30.44 -12.57 -5.60
CA GLU A 507 29.98 -12.74 -6.99
C GLU A 507 28.45 -12.82 -7.03
N ALA A 508 27.86 -13.55 -6.09
CA ALA A 508 26.42 -13.62 -5.88
C ALA A 508 26.10 -13.94 -4.42
N ILE A 509 24.93 -13.51 -3.96
CA ILE A 509 24.37 -13.87 -2.66
C ILE A 509 23.11 -14.67 -2.93
N LEU A 510 22.95 -15.80 -2.25
CA LEU A 510 21.78 -16.64 -2.37
C LEU A 510 21.08 -16.72 -1.03
N GLU A 511 19.76 -16.60 -1.02
CA GLU A 511 18.94 -16.85 0.14
C GLU A 511 17.90 -17.91 -0.24
N ARG A 512 18.04 -19.10 0.36
CA ARG A 512 17.02 -20.14 0.25
C ARG A 512 15.98 -19.93 1.34
N TYR A 513 14.72 -19.85 0.95
CA TYR A 513 13.56 -19.69 1.82
C TYR A 513 12.72 -20.96 1.81
N GLU A 514 12.24 -21.35 2.99
CA GLU A 514 11.29 -22.44 3.15
C GLU A 514 10.22 -22.03 4.16
N LEU A 515 9.00 -21.88 3.67
CA LEU A 515 7.84 -21.46 4.43
C LEU A 515 6.89 -22.65 4.59
N THR A 516 6.46 -22.91 5.83
CA THR A 516 5.47 -23.94 6.18
C THR A 516 4.50 -23.39 7.22
N ALA A 517 3.55 -24.21 7.66
CA ALA A 517 2.68 -23.86 8.78
C ALA A 517 3.41 -23.63 10.12
N GLU A 518 4.66 -24.10 10.26
CA GLU A 518 5.46 -23.95 11.49
C GLU A 518 6.24 -22.62 11.54
N GLY A 519 6.59 -22.05 10.39
CA GLY A 519 7.37 -20.82 10.31
C GLY A 519 8.15 -20.71 9.01
N LEU A 520 9.15 -19.84 9.04
CA LEU A 520 10.07 -19.60 7.92
C LEU A 520 11.47 -20.07 8.27
N SER A 521 12.10 -20.82 7.38
CA SER A 521 13.54 -21.12 7.43
C SER A 521 14.27 -20.37 6.32
N ILE A 522 15.42 -19.77 6.64
CA ILE A 522 16.26 -19.02 5.72
C ILE A 522 17.68 -19.59 5.79
N THR A 523 18.23 -20.01 4.65
CA THR A 523 19.59 -20.54 4.54
C THR A 523 20.37 -19.68 3.54
N PRO A 524 21.16 -18.69 4.01
CA PRO A 524 21.93 -17.84 3.12
C PRO A 524 23.23 -18.53 2.71
N THR A 525 23.62 -18.40 1.44
CA THR A 525 24.92 -18.82 0.92
C THR A 525 25.51 -17.72 0.03
N ILE A 526 26.78 -17.85 -0.33
CA ILE A 526 27.52 -16.85 -1.11
C ILE A 526 28.39 -17.53 -2.15
N GLU A 527 28.39 -17.00 -3.36
CA GLU A 527 29.37 -17.31 -4.40
C GLU A 527 30.51 -16.29 -4.28
N GLY A 528 31.75 -16.77 -4.08
CA GLY A 528 32.94 -15.93 -4.05
C GLY A 528 32.96 -14.90 -2.90
N GLY A 529 33.11 -15.35 -1.65
CA GLY A 529 33.19 -14.46 -0.48
C GLY A 529 32.91 -15.20 0.83
N THR A 530 32.59 -14.46 1.89
CA THR A 530 32.14 -15.01 3.18
C THR A 530 30.96 -14.20 3.72
N LEU A 531 29.95 -14.90 4.24
CA LEU A 531 28.86 -14.25 4.98
C LEU A 531 29.24 -14.15 6.45
N SER A 532 29.56 -12.94 6.89
CA SER A 532 30.13 -12.69 8.21
C SER A 532 29.09 -12.48 9.31
N ARG A 533 27.83 -12.20 8.94
CA ARG A 533 26.73 -11.99 9.89
C ARG A 533 25.39 -12.31 9.25
N PHE A 534 24.43 -12.66 10.11
CA PHE A 534 23.00 -12.60 9.81
C PHE A 534 22.32 -11.67 10.81
N VAL A 535 21.40 -10.83 10.35
CA VAL A 535 20.76 -9.81 11.18
C VAL A 535 19.25 -9.90 11.10
N VAL A 536 18.61 -9.68 12.25
CA VAL A 536 17.16 -9.60 12.41
C VAL A 536 16.78 -8.33 13.17
N PRO A 537 15.92 -7.47 12.61
CA PRO A 537 15.28 -6.41 13.39
C PRO A 537 14.33 -6.98 14.45
N LEU A 538 14.38 -6.42 15.65
CA LEU A 538 13.59 -6.85 16.82
C LEU A 538 12.79 -5.65 17.33
N LEU A 539 11.46 -5.69 17.24
CA LEU A 539 10.58 -4.58 17.65
C LEU A 539 10.80 -4.23 19.12
N VAL A 540 11.04 -2.96 19.41
CA VAL A 540 11.10 -2.39 20.76
C VAL A 540 9.76 -1.77 21.14
N THR A 541 9.22 -0.96 20.24
CA THR A 541 7.95 -0.24 20.44
C THR A 541 7.45 0.27 19.11
N ASP A 542 6.12 0.37 18.97
CA ASP A 542 5.44 1.03 17.86
C ASP A 542 4.98 2.45 18.22
N GLY A 543 5.42 2.98 19.36
CA GLY A 543 5.02 4.28 19.90
C GLY A 543 4.11 4.20 21.14
N ALA A 544 3.39 3.10 21.33
CA ALA A 544 2.57 2.87 22.53
C ALA A 544 2.90 1.53 23.21
N GLY A 545 2.86 0.43 22.46
CA GLY A 545 3.22 -0.91 22.96
C GLY A 545 4.73 -1.01 23.18
N LYS A 546 5.15 -1.78 24.19
CA LYS A 546 6.58 -2.07 24.41
C LYS A 546 6.79 -3.57 24.43
N SER A 547 7.79 -4.00 23.68
CA SER A 547 8.18 -5.40 23.63
C SER A 547 9.15 -5.76 24.77
N SER A 548 9.19 -7.03 25.13
CA SER A 548 10.31 -7.64 25.85
C SER A 548 11.20 -8.37 24.87
N ILE A 549 12.50 -8.06 24.87
CA ILE A 549 13.50 -8.70 23.98
C ILE A 549 14.44 -9.53 24.85
N GLU A 550 14.46 -10.84 24.60
CA GLU A 550 15.32 -11.81 25.26
C GLU A 550 16.36 -12.35 24.26
N ARG A 551 17.62 -12.38 24.69
CA ARG A 551 18.71 -13.07 23.98
C ARG A 551 18.84 -14.48 24.53
N LEU A 552 18.77 -15.46 23.65
CA LEU A 552 18.86 -16.89 23.94
C LEU A 552 20.28 -17.41 23.59
N GLU A 553 20.55 -18.67 23.91
CA GLU A 553 21.83 -19.32 23.54
C GLU A 553 21.97 -19.55 22.04
N ASP A 554 20.85 -19.65 21.33
CA ASP A 554 20.72 -19.98 19.91
C ASP A 554 19.88 -18.95 19.14
N GLY A 555 19.59 -17.79 19.73
CA GLY A 555 18.91 -16.70 19.01
C GLY A 555 18.21 -15.68 19.88
N PHE A 556 17.00 -15.28 19.49
CA PHE A 556 16.25 -14.18 20.10
C PHE A 556 14.77 -14.52 20.26
N ARG A 557 14.15 -13.91 21.26
CA ARG A 557 12.70 -13.93 21.47
C ARG A 557 12.21 -12.51 21.73
N VAL A 558 11.16 -12.10 21.01
CA VAL A 558 10.46 -10.84 21.24
C VAL A 558 9.04 -11.16 21.65
N THR A 559 8.60 -10.65 22.80
CA THR A 559 7.20 -10.74 23.23
C THR A 559 6.55 -9.37 23.09
N TYR A 560 5.48 -9.28 22.32
CA TYR A 560 4.76 -8.05 22.04
C TYR A 560 3.26 -8.31 21.97
N GLU A 561 2.50 -7.65 22.85
CA GLU A 561 1.03 -7.71 22.92
C GLU A 561 0.43 -9.13 22.89
N GLY A 562 1.04 -10.04 23.66
CA GLY A 562 0.61 -11.44 23.77
C GLY A 562 1.35 -12.36 22.80
N ALA A 563 1.71 -11.87 21.61
CA ALA A 563 2.41 -12.65 20.61
C ALA A 563 3.92 -12.77 20.88
N VAL A 564 4.52 -13.82 20.34
CA VAL A 564 5.96 -14.11 20.43
C VAL A 564 6.58 -14.26 19.04
N TYR A 565 7.59 -13.45 18.74
CA TYR A 565 8.47 -13.61 17.58
C TYR A 565 9.76 -14.31 18.02
N GLY A 566 9.99 -15.51 17.48
CA GLY A 566 11.19 -16.31 17.72
C GLY A 566 12.13 -16.28 16.52
N VAL A 567 13.43 -16.16 16.79
CA VAL A 567 14.51 -16.35 15.80
C VAL A 567 15.53 -17.32 16.38
N ARG A 568 15.82 -18.42 15.68
CA ARG A 568 16.77 -19.46 16.10
C ARG A 568 17.75 -19.80 14.98
N ILE A 569 18.98 -20.15 15.31
CA ILE A 569 19.96 -20.73 14.38
C ILE A 569 20.11 -22.24 14.67
N ASP A 570 20.29 -23.05 13.63
CA ASP A 570 20.46 -24.50 13.75
C ASP A 570 21.83 -24.93 14.31
N ASP A 571 22.89 -24.20 13.99
CA ASP A 571 24.25 -24.43 14.50
C ASP A 571 24.87 -23.12 15.03
N VAL A 572 25.18 -23.09 16.33
CA VAL A 572 25.82 -21.95 17.02
C VAL A 572 27.35 -21.98 17.00
N THR A 573 27.97 -23.03 16.45
CA THR A 573 29.42 -23.25 16.53
C THR A 573 30.18 -22.10 15.88
N GLY A 574 30.98 -21.35 16.65
CA GLY A 574 31.74 -20.21 16.14
C GLY A 574 30.90 -18.96 15.83
N ILE A 575 29.66 -18.91 16.32
CA ILE A 575 28.76 -17.74 16.19
C ILE A 575 28.65 -17.04 17.53
N ASP A 576 28.87 -15.73 17.52
CA ASP A 576 28.53 -14.85 18.63
C ASP A 576 27.13 -14.24 18.40
N ILE A 577 26.25 -14.41 19.38
CA ILE A 577 24.87 -13.89 19.32
C ILE A 577 24.83 -12.60 20.13
N VAL A 578 24.66 -11.48 19.41
CA VAL A 578 24.80 -10.12 19.95
C VAL A 578 23.50 -9.35 19.78
N LEU A 579 23.02 -8.74 20.88
CA LEU A 579 21.94 -7.77 20.83
C LEU A 579 22.53 -6.35 20.73
N ASP A 580 22.32 -5.70 19.59
CA ASP A 580 22.68 -4.29 19.40
C ASP A 580 21.53 -3.40 19.90
N HIS A 581 21.74 -2.82 21.08
CA HIS A 581 20.73 -2.02 21.78
C HIS A 581 20.42 -0.66 21.14
N LYS A 582 21.16 -0.24 20.09
CA LYS A 582 20.86 1.02 19.40
C LYS A 582 19.48 0.91 18.72
N GLN A 583 18.59 1.84 19.06
CA GLN A 583 17.29 1.95 18.41
C GLN A 583 17.44 2.45 16.98
N ARG A 584 16.68 1.85 16.07
CA ARG A 584 16.65 2.16 14.65
C ARG A 584 15.19 2.30 14.24
N PRO A 585 14.77 3.47 13.73
CA PRO A 585 13.38 3.68 13.38
C PRO A 585 13.09 3.28 11.93
N ASN A 586 11.92 2.68 11.68
CA ASN A 586 11.23 2.74 10.39
C ASN A 586 9.86 3.41 10.62
N ILE A 587 8.91 3.33 9.68
CA ILE A 587 7.59 3.94 9.87
C ILE A 587 6.75 3.24 10.96
N ASN A 588 6.90 1.93 11.16
CA ASN A 588 6.07 1.16 12.09
C ASN A 588 6.54 1.29 13.55
N GLY A 589 7.83 1.51 13.79
CA GLY A 589 8.36 1.46 15.14
C GLY A 589 9.86 1.66 15.27
N PHE A 590 10.33 1.47 16.50
CA PHE A 590 11.75 1.39 16.83
C PHE A 590 12.16 -0.06 16.97
N TYR A 591 13.33 -0.38 16.42
CA TYR A 591 13.89 -1.73 16.42
C TYR A 591 15.30 -1.73 17.01
N GLN A 592 15.65 -2.81 17.69
CA GLN A 592 17.03 -3.21 17.94
C GLN A 592 17.44 -4.24 16.89
N LEU A 593 18.74 -4.54 16.77
CA LEU A 593 19.21 -5.58 15.87
C LEU A 593 19.75 -6.77 16.67
N GLY A 594 19.14 -7.94 16.47
CA GLY A 594 19.75 -9.22 16.81
C GLY A 594 20.76 -9.58 15.72
N LYS A 595 21.99 -9.93 16.12
CA LYS A 595 23.08 -10.25 15.20
C LYS A 595 23.67 -11.61 15.53
N PHE A 596 23.78 -12.46 14.53
CA PHE A 596 24.56 -13.69 14.56
C PHE A 596 25.88 -13.39 13.86
N VAL A 597 26.99 -13.33 14.59
CA VAL A 597 28.29 -12.86 14.10
C VAL A 597 29.27 -14.02 13.97
N GLY A 598 29.79 -14.24 12.77
CA GLY A 598 30.69 -15.34 12.41
C GLY A 598 30.38 -15.84 10.99
N ASP A 599 30.97 -16.95 10.55
CA ASP A 599 30.63 -17.51 9.24
C ASP A 599 29.23 -18.15 9.28
N VAL A 600 28.24 -17.42 8.75
CA VAL A 600 26.83 -17.83 8.73
C VAL A 600 26.44 -18.54 7.43
N GLY A 601 27.35 -18.67 6.47
CA GLY A 601 27.08 -19.31 5.19
C GLY A 601 26.64 -20.77 5.36
N GLY A 602 25.49 -21.13 4.77
CA GLY A 602 24.94 -22.48 4.81
C GLY A 602 24.23 -22.87 6.10
N ARG A 603 24.17 -22.00 7.11
CA ARG A 603 23.41 -22.22 8.35
C ARG A 603 21.95 -21.83 8.15
N THR A 604 21.05 -22.46 8.90
CA THR A 604 19.61 -22.21 8.79
C THR A 604 19.09 -21.37 9.95
N PHE A 605 18.43 -20.28 9.61
CA PHE A 605 17.74 -19.40 10.56
C PHE A 605 16.24 -19.67 10.51
N ARG A 606 15.65 -20.07 11.63
CA ARG A 606 14.21 -20.32 11.76
C ARG A 606 13.52 -19.16 12.47
N LEU A 607 12.48 -18.63 11.81
CA LEU A 607 11.64 -17.53 12.28
C LEU A 607 10.23 -18.07 12.54
N THR A 608 9.66 -17.77 13.72
CA THR A 608 8.30 -18.20 14.11
C THR A 608 7.51 -17.06 14.72
N LEU A 609 6.18 -17.09 14.55
CA LEU A 609 5.24 -16.22 15.27
C LEU A 609 4.23 -17.09 16.01
N GLU A 610 4.08 -16.87 17.31
CA GLU A 610 3.17 -17.61 18.20
C GLU A 610 2.21 -16.62 18.89
N GLU A 611 0.99 -17.07 19.22
CA GLU A 611 -0.03 -16.30 19.94
C GLU A 611 0.00 -16.57 21.45
#